data_AF-A0A929XW05-F1
#
_entry.id   AF-A0A929XW05-F1
#
_cell.length_a   1.000
_cell.length_b   1.000
_cell.length_c   1.000
_cell.angle_alpha   90.00
_cell.angle_beta   90.00
_cell.angle_gamma   90.00
#
_symmetry.space_group_name_H-M   'P 1'
#
loop_
_entity.id
_entity.type
_entity.pdbx_description
1 polymer ?
#
loop_
_entity_poly.entity_id
_entity_poly.type
_entity_poly.pdbx_seq_one_letter_code
_entity_poly.pdbx_strand_id
1 'polypeptide(L)'
;MDLTAHASDPNYNGWFGATLTAGKTYVFGYVGNDNMVDFISSITGRVVTSVEVKGGKALKTAESQYGSAIPSIGAKVEDRNTGLTWTYVGLRKSANGVGNVDENDIVNGAMTVYLYYTNDQDYRNQLVNGLNDSIAKADALDASKYNAADVAAVQAKAAEAKALLARTAPNMALSPELAKVLDELNALLNKMGISTKPIPKPNNNSGNGGKSHGGSGGGSGSSGRKAAVGQTAGLRVGQDGNWELLNPAEATANPDSSKWVFNLTAGGRVKGWAYLSYTYEGQTKSEWYHFGDDNIMNSGWFLDGNTWYYLSMNHNGFFGEMVKGWHHDGQDGRWYYLDANNGAMHTNWSKIGGEYYFLNPTAPAQTWFYDNATGRWNFGDVNSRPLGSMYQNETTPDGYHVNESGAWVR
;
A
#
# COMPACT_ATOMS: atom_id res chain seq x y z
N MET A 1 -52.68 4.26 -20.39
CA MET A 1 -51.69 5.30 -20.72
C MET A 1 -50.36 4.71 -20.32
N ASP A 2 -49.52 4.45 -21.31
CA ASP A 2 -48.20 3.85 -21.12
C ASP A 2 -47.31 4.88 -20.43
N LEU A 3 -46.75 4.53 -19.28
CA LEU A 3 -45.86 5.39 -18.49
C LEU A 3 -44.56 4.63 -18.25
N THR A 4 -43.77 4.47 -19.31
CA THR A 4 -42.35 4.13 -19.22
C THR A 4 -41.56 5.42 -19.05
N ALA A 5 -41.37 5.83 -17.80
CA ALA A 5 -40.34 6.81 -17.44
C ALA A 5 -39.12 6.04 -16.93
N HIS A 6 -38.08 5.90 -17.77
CA HIS A 6 -36.76 5.48 -17.32
C HIS A 6 -36.10 6.66 -16.60
N ALA A 7 -36.18 6.70 -15.27
CA ALA A 7 -35.47 7.68 -14.45
C ALA A 7 -34.21 7.02 -13.85
N SER A 8 -33.07 7.22 -14.51
CA SER A 8 -31.75 6.73 -14.12
C SER A 8 -30.97 7.70 -13.21
N ASP A 9 -31.64 8.51 -12.37
CA ASP A 9 -30.99 9.49 -11.50
C ASP A 9 -31.53 9.45 -10.04
N PRO A 10 -30.69 9.17 -9.03
CA PRO A 10 -31.09 9.22 -7.61
C PRO A 10 -31.44 10.63 -7.07
N ASN A 11 -31.27 11.69 -7.87
CA ASN A 11 -31.73 13.06 -7.57
C ASN A 11 -32.96 13.50 -8.39
N TYR A 12 -33.72 12.57 -8.97
CA TYR A 12 -34.89 12.93 -9.79
C TYR A 12 -35.98 13.65 -8.97
N ASN A 13 -36.07 14.97 -9.14
CA ASN A 13 -37.12 15.85 -8.61
C ASN A 13 -38.26 16.09 -9.63
N GLY A 14 -38.33 15.30 -10.70
CA GLY A 14 -39.25 15.58 -11.81
C GLY A 14 -40.72 15.31 -11.46
N TRP A 15 -41.61 15.93 -12.22
CA TRP A 15 -43.06 15.85 -12.05
C TRP A 15 -43.63 14.82 -13.02
N PHE A 16 -44.57 14.00 -12.57
CA PHE A 16 -45.40 13.20 -13.48
C PHE A 16 -46.84 13.71 -13.44
N GLY A 17 -47.44 13.85 -14.62
CA GLY A 17 -48.85 14.20 -14.76
C GLY A 17 -49.68 12.95 -15.05
N ALA A 18 -50.79 12.79 -14.33
CA ALA A 18 -51.78 11.75 -14.62
C ALA A 18 -53.18 12.35 -14.53
N THR A 19 -54.01 12.10 -15.54
CA THR A 19 -55.44 12.44 -15.50
C THR A 19 -56.18 11.31 -14.80
N LEU A 20 -56.72 11.57 -13.61
CA LEU A 20 -57.43 10.58 -12.79
C LEU A 20 -58.94 10.83 -12.81
N THR A 21 -59.73 9.77 -12.74
CA THR A 21 -61.19 9.84 -12.72
C THR A 21 -61.70 9.86 -11.28
N ALA A 22 -62.60 10.79 -10.97
CA ALA A 22 -63.19 10.92 -9.65
C ALA A 22 -63.92 9.63 -9.21
N GLY A 23 -63.76 9.24 -7.94
CA GLY A 23 -64.42 8.07 -7.35
C GLY A 23 -63.69 6.73 -7.52
N LYS A 24 -62.41 6.75 -7.91
CA LYS A 24 -61.54 5.56 -8.00
C LYS A 24 -60.34 5.66 -7.07
N THR A 25 -59.89 4.52 -6.56
CA THR A 25 -58.65 4.42 -5.78
C THR A 25 -57.50 4.07 -6.73
N TYR A 26 -56.41 4.83 -6.64
CA TYR A 26 -55.20 4.63 -7.41
C TYR A 26 -54.03 4.34 -6.46
N VAL A 27 -53.17 3.40 -6.82
CA VAL A 27 -51.93 3.11 -6.10
C VAL A 27 -50.77 3.51 -6.99
N PHE A 28 -49.90 4.37 -6.47
CA PHE A 28 -48.65 4.73 -7.11
C PHE A 28 -47.52 3.93 -6.47
N GLY A 29 -46.75 3.23 -7.29
CA GLY A 29 -45.56 2.52 -6.87
C GLY A 29 -44.40 2.88 -7.78
N TYR A 30 -43.19 2.89 -7.24
CA TYR A 30 -41.96 2.88 -8.02
C TYR A 30 -41.28 1.53 -7.80
N VAL A 31 -40.61 1.00 -8.83
CA VAL A 31 -39.68 -0.12 -8.66
C VAL A 31 -38.31 0.54 -8.48
N GLY A 32 -37.64 0.31 -7.34
CA GLY A 32 -36.27 0.76 -7.17
C GLY A 32 -35.40 0.15 -8.26
N ASN A 33 -34.50 0.95 -8.85
CA ASN A 33 -33.63 0.50 -9.93
C ASN A 33 -32.84 -0.74 -9.49
N ASP A 34 -32.70 -1.72 -10.38
CA ASP A 34 -31.75 -2.81 -10.17
C ASP A 34 -30.35 -2.20 -10.07
N ASN A 35 -29.54 -2.76 -9.18
CA ASN A 35 -28.19 -2.28 -8.93
C ASN A 35 -27.22 -2.91 -9.92
N MET A 36 -26.48 -2.07 -10.62
CA MET A 36 -25.42 -2.53 -11.52
C MET A 36 -24.21 -2.99 -10.72
N VAL A 37 -23.72 -4.18 -11.04
CA VAL A 37 -22.48 -4.75 -10.50
C VAL A 37 -21.49 -4.95 -11.64
N ASP A 38 -20.39 -4.18 -11.61
CA ASP A 38 -19.32 -4.28 -12.60
C ASP A 38 -18.21 -5.19 -12.10
N PHE A 39 -17.88 -6.21 -12.89
CA PHE A 39 -16.76 -7.09 -12.66
C PHE A 39 -15.55 -6.59 -13.43
N ILE A 40 -14.47 -6.22 -12.75
CA ILE A 40 -13.27 -5.61 -13.34
C ILE A 40 -12.06 -6.53 -13.13
N SER A 41 -11.27 -6.76 -14.17
CA SER A 41 -10.00 -7.48 -14.02
C SER A 41 -8.97 -6.58 -13.34
N SER A 42 -8.34 -7.05 -12.25
CA SER A 42 -7.22 -6.33 -11.61
C SER A 42 -5.96 -6.29 -12.48
N ILE A 43 -5.85 -7.14 -13.52
CA ILE A 43 -4.73 -7.12 -14.47
C ILE A 43 -4.89 -5.96 -15.45
N THR A 44 -6.07 -5.84 -16.08
CA THR A 44 -6.28 -4.89 -17.19
C THR A 44 -7.01 -3.62 -16.78
N GLY A 45 -7.64 -3.59 -15.60
CA GLY A 45 -8.52 -2.51 -15.16
C GLY A 45 -9.81 -2.38 -15.98
N ARG A 46 -10.08 -3.33 -16.88
CA ARG A 46 -11.26 -3.30 -17.77
C ARG A 46 -12.40 -4.10 -17.20
N VAL A 47 -13.62 -3.65 -17.51
CA VAL A 47 -14.85 -4.40 -17.24
C VAL A 47 -14.83 -5.70 -18.04
N VAL A 48 -14.99 -6.80 -17.32
CA VAL A 48 -15.10 -8.16 -17.83
C VAL A 48 -16.57 -8.47 -18.13
N THR A 49 -17.45 -8.11 -17.19
CA THR A 49 -18.91 -8.22 -17.35
C THR A 49 -19.61 -7.27 -16.38
N SER A 50 -20.86 -6.95 -16.67
CA SER A 50 -21.73 -6.13 -15.81
C SER A 50 -23.06 -6.85 -15.66
N VAL A 51 -23.62 -6.87 -14.45
CA VAL A 51 -24.89 -7.55 -14.17
C VAL A 51 -25.83 -6.68 -13.34
N GLU A 52 -27.12 -6.89 -13.53
CA GLU A 52 -28.16 -6.23 -12.75
C GLU A 52 -28.59 -7.14 -11.58
N VAL A 53 -28.54 -6.59 -10.36
CA VAL A 53 -28.97 -7.28 -9.14
C VAL A 53 -30.01 -6.44 -8.43
N LYS A 54 -31.17 -7.03 -8.17
CA LYS A 54 -32.23 -6.39 -7.39
C LYS A 54 -31.71 -5.92 -6.02
N GLY A 55 -32.05 -4.68 -5.65
CA GLY A 55 -31.74 -4.15 -4.32
C GLY A 55 -32.19 -5.09 -3.19
N GLY A 56 -31.29 -5.33 -2.24
CA GLY A 56 -31.54 -6.23 -1.11
C GLY A 56 -31.46 -7.73 -1.46
N LYS A 57 -31.00 -8.10 -2.66
CA LYS A 57 -30.72 -9.49 -3.05
C LYS A 57 -29.24 -9.80 -3.03
N ALA A 58 -28.92 -11.08 -2.83
CA ALA A 58 -27.55 -11.58 -2.87
C ALA A 58 -27.00 -11.59 -4.29
N LEU A 59 -25.69 -11.38 -4.45
CA LEU A 59 -25.01 -11.38 -5.73
C LEU A 59 -25.28 -12.66 -6.54
N LYS A 60 -25.31 -13.83 -5.87
CA LYS A 60 -25.62 -15.13 -6.48
C LYS A 60 -26.93 -15.20 -7.24
N THR A 61 -27.89 -14.30 -6.96
CA THR A 61 -29.14 -14.24 -7.72
C THR A 61 -28.93 -13.87 -9.20
N ALA A 62 -27.78 -13.27 -9.53
CA ALA A 62 -27.33 -12.97 -10.88
C ALA A 62 -26.19 -13.89 -11.36
N GLU A 63 -25.89 -15.00 -10.67
CA GLU A 63 -24.78 -15.91 -10.99
C GLU A 63 -24.85 -16.44 -12.43
N SER A 64 -26.05 -16.71 -12.94
CA SER A 64 -26.25 -17.15 -14.33
C SER A 64 -25.75 -16.14 -15.37
N GLN A 65 -25.59 -14.87 -14.99
CA GLN A 65 -25.15 -13.78 -15.88
C GLN A 65 -23.64 -13.54 -15.83
N TYR A 66 -23.00 -13.70 -14.66
CA TYR A 66 -21.56 -13.44 -14.51
C TYR A 66 -20.70 -14.70 -14.33
N GLY A 67 -21.28 -15.84 -13.94
CA GLY A 67 -20.53 -17.01 -13.48
C GLY A 67 -19.56 -17.56 -14.53
N SER A 68 -19.94 -17.53 -15.80
CA SER A 68 -19.09 -17.95 -16.92
C SER A 68 -17.92 -16.99 -17.21
N ALA A 69 -18.01 -15.75 -16.74
CA ALA A 69 -16.98 -14.74 -16.91
C ALA A 69 -15.94 -14.75 -15.77
N ILE A 70 -16.21 -15.48 -14.68
CA ILE A 70 -15.30 -15.62 -13.54
C ILE A 70 -14.42 -16.87 -13.74
N PRO A 71 -13.08 -16.72 -13.72
CA PRO A 71 -12.19 -17.87 -13.76
C PRO A 71 -12.30 -18.75 -12.52
N SER A 72 -11.92 -20.02 -12.62
CA SER A 72 -11.76 -20.86 -11.43
C SER A 72 -10.56 -20.39 -10.59
N ILE A 73 -10.67 -20.43 -9.26
CA ILE A 73 -9.55 -20.10 -8.36
C ILE A 73 -8.31 -20.92 -8.74
N GLY A 74 -7.16 -20.25 -8.84
CA GLY A 74 -5.91 -20.84 -9.30
C GLY A 74 -5.70 -20.81 -10.82
N ALA A 75 -6.68 -20.35 -11.60
CA ALA A 75 -6.52 -20.17 -13.05
C ALA A 75 -5.36 -19.21 -13.33
N LYS A 76 -4.52 -19.58 -14.30
CA LYS A 76 -3.31 -18.83 -14.65
C LYS A 76 -3.50 -18.07 -15.96
N VAL A 77 -2.99 -16.85 -15.99
CA VAL A 77 -2.91 -16.00 -17.18
C VAL A 77 -1.45 -15.62 -17.38
N GLU A 78 -0.87 -16.06 -18.48
CA GLU A 78 0.48 -15.70 -18.87
C GLU A 78 0.47 -14.38 -19.63
N ASP A 79 1.25 -13.41 -19.18
CA ASP A 79 1.42 -12.13 -19.84
C ASP A 79 2.83 -12.01 -20.39
N ARG A 80 2.99 -12.33 -21.68
CA ARG A 80 4.29 -12.24 -22.37
C ARG A 80 4.74 -10.80 -22.68
N ASN A 81 3.90 -9.80 -22.39
CA ASN A 81 4.33 -8.40 -22.44
C ASN A 81 5.12 -8.00 -21.19
N THR A 82 4.91 -8.69 -20.06
CA THR A 82 5.59 -8.42 -18.78
C THR A 82 6.47 -9.59 -18.33
N GLY A 83 6.27 -10.78 -18.90
CA GLY A 83 6.92 -12.02 -18.50
C GLY A 83 6.34 -12.62 -17.21
N LEU A 84 5.15 -12.18 -16.79
CA LEU A 84 4.50 -12.59 -15.54
C LEU A 84 3.44 -13.67 -15.76
N THR A 85 3.26 -14.48 -14.73
CA THR A 85 2.14 -15.42 -14.61
C THR A 85 1.21 -14.93 -13.51
N TRP A 86 0.05 -14.43 -13.92
CA TRP A 86 -1.02 -14.02 -13.01
C TRP A 86 -1.84 -15.23 -12.60
N THR A 87 -2.10 -15.39 -11.31
CA THR A 87 -2.93 -16.46 -10.75
C THR A 87 -4.18 -15.85 -10.15
N TYR A 88 -5.34 -16.29 -10.61
CA TYR A 88 -6.62 -15.82 -10.11
C TYR A 88 -6.84 -16.31 -8.67
N VAL A 89 -7.12 -15.39 -7.75
CA VAL A 89 -7.29 -15.67 -6.33
C VAL A 89 -8.77 -15.65 -5.92
N GLY A 90 -9.58 -14.79 -6.54
CA GLY A 90 -10.99 -14.66 -6.24
C GLY A 90 -11.52 -13.24 -6.42
N LEU A 91 -12.79 -13.06 -6.06
CA LEU A 91 -13.46 -11.77 -6.12
C LEU A 91 -13.08 -10.88 -4.92
N ARG A 92 -12.87 -9.59 -5.17
CA ARG A 92 -12.44 -8.60 -4.17
C ARG A 92 -13.18 -7.28 -4.33
N LYS A 93 -13.28 -6.49 -3.25
CA LYS A 93 -13.91 -5.16 -3.24
C LYS A 93 -13.01 -4.08 -3.83
N SER A 94 -11.74 -4.40 -4.04
CA SER A 94 -10.72 -3.46 -4.51
C SER A 94 -9.72 -4.15 -5.43
N ALA A 95 -9.11 -3.34 -6.31
CA ALA A 95 -8.10 -3.82 -7.26
C ALA A 95 -6.82 -4.35 -6.58
N ASN A 96 -6.50 -3.89 -5.37
CA ASN A 96 -5.34 -4.31 -4.59
C ASN A 96 -5.60 -5.54 -3.69
N GLY A 97 -6.77 -6.17 -3.84
CA GLY A 97 -7.08 -7.43 -3.16
C GLY A 97 -7.65 -7.30 -1.76
N VAL A 98 -7.97 -6.08 -1.31
CA VAL A 98 -8.61 -5.82 -0.01
C VAL A 98 -10.11 -6.06 -0.08
N GLY A 99 -10.61 -6.79 0.92
CA GLY A 99 -12.02 -7.11 1.09
C GLY A 99 -12.48 -8.22 0.16
N ASN A 100 -12.88 -9.36 0.72
CA ASN A 100 -13.47 -10.44 -0.05
C ASN A 100 -14.88 -10.06 -0.51
N VAL A 101 -15.26 -10.53 -1.69
CA VAL A 101 -16.65 -10.53 -2.15
C VAL A 101 -17.14 -11.96 -2.16
N ASP A 102 -18.21 -12.22 -1.42
CA ASP A 102 -18.88 -13.52 -1.36
C ASP A 102 -20.11 -13.49 -2.26
N GLU A 103 -20.47 -14.63 -2.84
CA GLU A 103 -21.69 -14.77 -3.64
C GLU A 103 -22.97 -14.45 -2.85
N ASN A 104 -22.92 -14.54 -1.52
CA ASN A 104 -24.02 -14.23 -0.62
C ASN A 104 -24.07 -12.74 -0.22
N ASP A 105 -23.11 -11.92 -0.65
CA ASP A 105 -23.10 -10.49 -0.36
C ASP A 105 -24.35 -9.80 -0.93
N ILE A 106 -25.02 -9.01 -0.08
CA ILE A 106 -26.25 -8.29 -0.46
C ILE A 106 -25.91 -7.04 -1.26
N VAL A 107 -26.51 -6.92 -2.43
CA VAL A 107 -26.37 -5.76 -3.32
C VAL A 107 -27.45 -4.74 -2.98
N ASN A 108 -27.05 -3.64 -2.35
CA ASN A 108 -27.95 -2.55 -1.95
C ASN A 108 -27.72 -1.26 -2.76
N GLY A 109 -26.74 -1.25 -3.64
CA GLY A 109 -26.34 -0.12 -4.47
C GLY A 109 -25.43 -0.60 -5.59
N ALA A 110 -25.10 0.28 -6.53
CA ALA A 110 -24.10 -0.01 -7.55
C ALA A 110 -22.78 -0.46 -6.89
N MET A 111 -22.18 -1.52 -7.43
CA MET A 111 -21.03 -2.19 -6.84
C MET A 111 -19.96 -2.46 -7.90
N THR A 112 -18.69 -2.34 -7.52
CA THR A 112 -17.57 -2.82 -8.33
C THR A 112 -16.93 -4.02 -7.64
N VAL A 113 -16.76 -5.10 -8.39
CA VAL A 113 -16.14 -6.34 -7.95
C VAL A 113 -14.90 -6.58 -8.80
N TYR A 114 -13.77 -6.77 -8.15
CA TYR A 114 -12.51 -7.03 -8.82
C TYR A 114 -12.23 -8.53 -8.89
N LEU A 115 -12.00 -9.03 -10.10
CA LEU A 115 -11.33 -10.31 -10.29
C LEU A 115 -9.87 -10.10 -9.92
N TYR A 116 -9.50 -10.55 -8.72
CA TYR A 116 -8.17 -10.30 -8.15
C TYR A 116 -7.19 -11.40 -8.53
N TYR A 117 -6.01 -10.98 -9.00
CA TYR A 117 -4.92 -11.85 -9.36
C TYR A 117 -3.67 -11.47 -8.56
N THR A 118 -2.93 -12.48 -8.12
CA THR A 118 -1.53 -12.33 -7.69
C THR A 118 -0.61 -12.68 -8.84
N ASN A 119 0.61 -12.17 -8.86
CA ASN A 119 1.61 -12.56 -9.86
C ASN A 119 2.87 -13.12 -9.20
N ASP A 120 3.76 -13.64 -10.03
CA ASP A 120 5.04 -14.21 -9.65
C ASP A 120 6.22 -13.23 -9.83
N GLN A 121 5.98 -11.91 -9.78
CA GLN A 121 7.01 -10.89 -10.04
C GLN A 121 8.24 -11.04 -9.14
N ASP A 122 8.05 -11.24 -7.83
CA ASP A 122 9.16 -11.39 -6.89
C ASP A 122 9.97 -12.65 -7.19
N TYR A 123 9.28 -13.75 -7.49
CA TYR A 123 9.90 -15.01 -7.89
C TYR A 123 10.69 -14.83 -9.19
N ARG A 124 10.11 -14.15 -10.18
CA ARG A 124 10.77 -13.81 -11.44
C ARG A 124 12.03 -12.96 -11.22
N ASN A 125 11.97 -11.95 -10.36
CA ASN A 125 13.11 -11.08 -10.06
C ASN A 125 14.26 -11.89 -9.43
N GLN A 126 13.96 -12.83 -8.54
CA GLN A 126 14.95 -13.72 -7.95
C GLN A 126 15.58 -14.65 -9.01
N LEU A 127 14.79 -15.17 -9.94
CA LEU A 127 15.30 -15.97 -11.06
C LEU A 127 16.23 -15.17 -11.97
N VAL A 128 15.85 -13.94 -12.35
CA VAL A 128 16.70 -13.06 -13.16
C VAL A 128 18.01 -12.76 -12.45
N ASN A 129 17.98 -12.48 -11.15
CA ASN A 129 19.17 -12.23 -10.35
C ASN A 129 20.09 -13.47 -10.25
N GLY A 130 19.50 -14.66 -10.07
CA GLY A 130 20.25 -15.92 -10.09
C GLY A 130 20.90 -16.17 -11.46
N LEU A 131 20.17 -15.89 -12.54
CA LEU A 131 20.65 -16.09 -13.90
C LEU A 131 21.81 -15.15 -14.25
N ASN A 132 21.71 -13.87 -13.87
CA ASN A 132 22.79 -12.90 -14.03
C ASN A 132 24.06 -13.28 -13.26
N ASP A 133 23.93 -13.78 -12.02
CA ASP A 133 25.05 -14.27 -11.22
C ASP A 133 25.77 -15.45 -11.91
N SER A 134 25.00 -16.44 -12.38
CA SER A 134 25.55 -17.61 -13.05
C SER A 134 26.13 -17.29 -14.43
N ILE A 135 25.54 -16.33 -15.16
CA ILE A 135 26.13 -15.78 -16.39
C ILE A 135 27.48 -15.11 -16.11
N ALA A 136 27.56 -14.26 -15.09
CA ALA A 136 28.82 -13.57 -14.76
C ALA A 136 29.93 -14.58 -14.38
N LYS A 137 29.57 -15.65 -13.68
CA LYS A 137 30.50 -16.75 -13.35
C LYS A 137 30.95 -17.51 -14.58
N ALA A 138 30.02 -17.80 -15.51
CA ALA A 138 30.34 -18.40 -16.79
C ALA A 138 31.32 -17.52 -17.60
N ASP A 139 31.06 -16.22 -17.69
CA ASP A 139 31.91 -15.27 -18.44
C ASP A 139 33.30 -15.10 -17.81
N ALA A 140 33.42 -15.22 -16.49
CA ALA A 140 34.68 -15.11 -15.74
C ALA A 140 35.50 -16.43 -15.70
N LEU A 141 35.05 -17.48 -16.40
CA LEU A 141 35.76 -18.75 -16.42
C LEU A 141 37.16 -18.63 -17.04
N ASP A 142 38.16 -19.01 -16.26
CA ASP A 142 39.50 -19.28 -16.78
C ASP A 142 39.50 -20.66 -17.46
N ALA A 143 39.33 -20.67 -18.79
CA ALA A 143 39.21 -21.89 -19.59
C ALA A 143 40.40 -22.85 -19.45
N SER A 144 41.57 -22.37 -19.02
CA SER A 144 42.76 -23.21 -18.82
C SER A 144 42.65 -24.16 -17.63
N LYS A 145 41.77 -23.86 -16.67
CA LYS A 145 41.61 -24.63 -15.42
C LYS A 145 40.58 -25.76 -15.52
N TYR A 146 39.89 -25.88 -16.65
CA TYR A 146 38.73 -26.75 -16.79
C TYR A 146 38.75 -27.54 -18.10
N ASN A 147 37.93 -28.60 -18.17
CA ASN A 147 37.77 -29.37 -19.40
C ASN A 147 37.09 -28.51 -20.48
N ALA A 148 37.64 -28.53 -21.70
CA ALA A 148 37.15 -27.73 -22.81
C ALA A 148 35.67 -28.02 -23.17
N ALA A 149 35.19 -29.26 -23.02
CA ALA A 149 33.80 -29.60 -23.29
C ALA A 149 32.85 -29.04 -22.23
N ASP A 150 33.24 -29.05 -20.95
CA ASP A 150 32.44 -28.46 -19.87
C ASP A 150 32.40 -26.93 -20.00
N VAL A 151 33.52 -26.28 -20.34
CA VAL A 151 33.56 -24.84 -20.63
C VAL A 151 32.64 -24.49 -21.81
N ALA A 152 32.70 -25.27 -22.90
CA ALA A 152 31.83 -25.04 -24.06
C ALA A 152 30.34 -25.21 -23.70
N ALA A 153 29.99 -26.21 -22.88
CA ALA A 153 28.62 -26.42 -22.42
C ALA A 153 28.11 -25.25 -21.55
N VAL A 154 28.92 -24.76 -20.60
CA VAL A 154 28.58 -23.59 -19.78
C VAL A 154 28.40 -22.35 -20.64
N GLN A 155 29.32 -22.08 -21.58
CA GLN A 155 29.23 -20.92 -22.46
C GLN A 155 28.01 -20.96 -23.38
N ALA A 156 27.68 -22.14 -23.93
CA ALA A 156 26.47 -22.32 -24.73
C ALA A 156 25.19 -22.05 -23.91
N LYS A 157 25.14 -22.55 -22.67
CA LYS A 157 23.98 -22.34 -21.79
C LYS A 157 23.89 -20.90 -21.29
N ALA A 158 25.01 -20.24 -21.03
CA ALA A 158 25.07 -18.82 -20.70
C ALA A 158 24.60 -17.96 -21.87
N ALA A 159 24.92 -18.33 -23.12
CA ALA A 159 24.40 -17.64 -24.31
C ALA A 159 22.87 -17.78 -24.45
N GLU A 160 22.32 -18.97 -24.19
CA GLU A 160 20.87 -19.19 -24.14
C GLU A 160 20.21 -18.34 -23.04
N ALA A 161 20.82 -18.29 -21.85
CA ALA A 161 20.36 -17.46 -20.74
C ALA A 161 20.33 -15.97 -21.08
N LYS A 162 21.39 -15.45 -21.71
CA LYS A 162 21.46 -14.06 -22.23
C LYS A 162 20.36 -13.80 -23.26
N ALA A 163 20.15 -14.71 -24.20
CA ALA A 163 19.10 -14.59 -25.22
C ALA A 163 17.70 -14.58 -24.59
N LEU A 164 17.48 -15.37 -23.53
CA LEU A 164 16.21 -15.42 -22.80
C LEU A 164 15.92 -14.11 -22.05
N LEU A 165 16.93 -13.53 -21.39
CA LEU A 165 16.83 -12.24 -20.70
C LEU A 165 16.66 -11.06 -21.65
N ALA A 166 17.22 -11.14 -22.87
CA ALA A 166 17.12 -10.11 -23.88
C ALA A 166 15.73 -10.02 -24.55
N ARG A 167 14.84 -11.00 -24.34
CA ARG A 167 13.50 -10.97 -24.93
C ARG A 167 12.68 -9.80 -24.38
N THR A 168 12.12 -9.00 -25.28
CA THR A 168 11.22 -7.88 -24.97
C THR A 168 9.76 -8.22 -25.29
N ALA A 169 8.83 -7.38 -24.85
CA ALA A 169 7.42 -7.51 -25.21
C ALA A 169 7.24 -7.58 -26.75
N PRO A 170 6.28 -8.38 -27.26
CA PRO A 170 5.31 -9.20 -26.53
C PRO A 170 5.78 -10.65 -26.28
N ASN A 171 7.10 -10.90 -26.25
CA ASN A 171 7.67 -12.25 -26.18
C ASN A 171 8.65 -12.42 -25.01
N MET A 172 8.44 -11.69 -23.91
CA MET A 172 9.26 -11.82 -22.70
C MET A 172 9.21 -13.24 -22.13
N ALA A 173 10.34 -13.69 -21.58
CA ALA A 173 10.44 -14.99 -20.92
C ALA A 173 9.61 -15.03 -19.62
N LEU A 174 8.86 -16.12 -19.46
CA LEU A 174 8.10 -16.42 -18.25
C LEU A 174 8.98 -17.04 -17.17
N SER A 175 8.57 -16.95 -15.91
CA SER A 175 9.31 -17.52 -14.77
C SER A 175 9.66 -19.01 -14.92
N PRO A 176 8.80 -19.90 -15.45
CA PRO A 176 9.18 -21.30 -15.68
C PRO A 176 10.32 -21.47 -16.69
N GLU A 177 10.39 -20.63 -17.73
CA GLU A 177 11.48 -20.67 -18.71
C GLU A 177 12.80 -20.22 -18.05
N LEU A 178 12.75 -19.12 -17.29
CA LEU A 178 13.90 -18.59 -16.56
C LEU A 178 14.42 -19.59 -15.52
N ALA A 179 13.52 -20.23 -14.77
CA ALA A 179 13.87 -21.23 -13.76
C ALA A 179 14.56 -22.44 -14.37
N LYS A 180 14.05 -22.94 -15.51
CA LYS A 180 14.65 -24.08 -16.21
C LYS A 180 16.07 -23.77 -16.68
N VAL A 181 16.28 -22.62 -17.32
CA VAL A 181 17.61 -22.24 -17.81
C VAL A 181 18.58 -21.97 -16.67
N LEU A 182 18.11 -21.37 -15.57
CA LEU A 182 18.91 -21.19 -14.35
C LEU A 182 19.34 -22.52 -13.75
N ASP A 183 18.43 -23.48 -13.62
CA ASP A 183 18.73 -24.82 -13.09
C ASP A 183 19.80 -25.53 -13.91
N GLU A 184 19.63 -25.55 -15.23
CA GLU A 184 20.57 -26.20 -16.15
C GLU A 184 21.94 -25.51 -16.14
N LEU A 185 22.00 -24.17 -16.08
CA LEU A 185 23.27 -23.43 -16.00
C LEU A 185 23.96 -23.65 -14.65
N ASN A 186 23.20 -23.63 -13.56
CA ASN A 186 23.72 -23.90 -12.21
C ASN A 186 24.27 -25.32 -12.10
N ALA A 187 23.59 -26.31 -12.66
CA ALA A 187 24.05 -27.69 -12.66
C ALA A 187 25.41 -27.85 -13.36
N LEU A 188 25.60 -27.18 -14.50
CA LEU A 188 26.88 -27.19 -15.22
C LEU A 188 28.00 -26.51 -14.43
N LEU A 189 27.75 -25.35 -13.83
CA LEU A 189 28.73 -24.63 -13.00
C LEU A 189 29.09 -25.42 -11.73
N ASN A 190 28.09 -26.00 -11.06
CA ASN A 190 28.29 -26.80 -9.85
C ASN A 190 29.09 -28.08 -10.16
N LYS A 191 28.90 -28.70 -11.32
CA LYS A 191 29.72 -29.83 -11.81
C LYS A 191 31.21 -29.45 -11.93
N MET A 192 31.49 -28.19 -12.26
CA MET A 192 32.85 -27.64 -12.33
C MET A 192 33.37 -27.15 -10.96
N GLY A 193 32.64 -27.37 -9.87
CA GLY A 193 33.00 -26.93 -8.53
C GLY A 193 32.76 -25.43 -8.26
N ILE A 194 32.01 -24.75 -9.11
CA ILE A 194 31.73 -23.32 -8.98
C ILE A 194 30.40 -23.15 -8.25
N SER A 195 30.44 -22.52 -7.08
CA SER A 195 29.24 -22.27 -6.28
C SER A 195 28.30 -21.29 -6.97
N THR A 196 27.00 -21.63 -7.01
CA THR A 196 25.93 -20.82 -7.61
C THR A 196 24.85 -20.50 -6.57
N LYS A 197 24.04 -19.46 -6.84
CA LYS A 197 22.89 -19.14 -5.98
C LYS A 197 21.83 -20.25 -6.08
N PRO A 198 21.22 -20.67 -4.96
CA PRO A 198 20.15 -21.66 -4.99
C PRO A 198 18.94 -21.14 -5.76
N ILE A 199 18.24 -22.05 -6.43
CA ILE A 199 17.01 -21.73 -7.14
C ILE A 199 15.93 -21.40 -6.10
N PRO A 200 15.31 -20.22 -6.17
CA PRO A 200 14.22 -19.87 -5.27
C PRO A 200 13.05 -20.84 -5.45
N LYS A 201 12.27 -21.07 -4.39
CA LYS A 201 11.02 -21.84 -4.51
C LYS A 201 9.87 -20.91 -4.86
N PRO A 202 8.94 -21.31 -5.74
CA PRO A 202 7.71 -20.57 -5.96
C PRO A 202 6.93 -20.54 -4.63
N ASN A 203 6.63 -19.34 -4.14
CA ASN A 203 5.88 -19.17 -2.90
C ASN A 203 4.41 -19.52 -3.18
N ASN A 204 4.02 -20.78 -2.99
CA ASN A 204 2.65 -21.24 -3.15
C ASN A 204 1.79 -20.76 -1.98
N ASN A 205 1.28 -19.53 -2.06
CA ASN A 205 0.30 -19.07 -1.08
C ASN A 205 -1.10 -19.57 -1.49
N SER A 206 -1.40 -20.81 -1.13
CA SER A 206 -2.74 -21.40 -1.19
C SER A 206 -3.03 -22.13 0.13
N GLY A 207 -3.97 -21.60 0.93
CA GLY A 207 -4.68 -22.40 1.95
C GLY A 207 -4.61 -21.91 3.40
N ASN A 208 -5.55 -21.03 3.75
CA ASN A 208 -6.39 -20.94 4.95
C ASN A 208 -5.95 -21.61 6.29
N GLY A 209 -6.02 -20.84 7.39
CA GLY A 209 -5.90 -21.37 8.76
C GLY A 209 -6.11 -20.42 9.95
N GLY A 210 -7.16 -19.59 9.96
CA GLY A 210 -7.99 -19.37 11.17
C GLY A 210 -7.62 -18.35 12.28
N LYS A 211 -8.67 -17.58 12.66
CA LYS A 211 -8.99 -16.87 13.93
C LYS A 211 -8.39 -15.45 14.09
N SER A 212 -9.08 -14.41 14.57
CA SER A 212 -10.49 -14.13 14.92
C SER A 212 -10.56 -12.66 15.39
N HIS A 213 -11.75 -12.05 15.30
CA HIS A 213 -12.20 -10.75 15.85
C HIS A 213 -11.76 -9.50 15.08
N GLY A 214 -12.64 -8.59 14.62
CA GLY A 214 -14.08 -8.42 14.87
C GLY A 214 -14.38 -6.96 15.21
N GLY A 215 -15.23 -6.31 14.39
CA GLY A 215 -15.91 -5.02 14.68
C GLY A 215 -15.19 -3.79 14.09
N SER A 216 -15.63 -3.16 12.99
CA SER A 216 -16.92 -2.52 12.60
C SER A 216 -17.05 -1.04 13.00
N GLY A 217 -17.25 -0.20 11.97
CA GLY A 217 -17.95 1.09 12.03
C GLY A 217 -17.03 2.31 12.14
N GLY A 218 -17.06 3.32 11.27
CA GLY A 218 -17.98 3.64 10.18
C GLY A 218 -18.20 5.17 10.12
N GLY A 219 -18.21 5.73 8.90
CA GLY A 219 -18.86 7.00 8.53
C GLY A 219 -18.11 8.29 8.88
N SER A 220 -17.54 9.04 7.93
CA SER A 220 -18.15 9.86 6.85
C SER A 220 -18.38 11.31 7.25
N GLY A 221 -17.77 12.25 6.51
CA GLY A 221 -18.04 13.69 6.63
C GLY A 221 -17.18 14.54 5.69
N SER A 222 -17.60 14.61 4.42
CA SER A 222 -16.99 15.35 3.33
C SER A 222 -16.99 16.88 3.55
N SER A 223 -15.89 17.55 3.22
CA SER A 223 -15.93 18.93 2.71
C SER A 223 -14.89 19.18 1.61
N GLY A 224 -15.42 19.48 0.42
CA GLY A 224 -14.91 20.40 -0.61
C GLY A 224 -13.40 20.54 -0.88
N ARG A 225 -12.99 19.94 -2.01
CA ARG A 225 -12.14 20.50 -3.10
C ARG A 225 -11.06 21.53 -2.70
N LYS A 226 -9.81 21.24 -3.05
CA LYS A 226 -9.10 21.80 -4.23
C LYS A 226 -7.77 21.07 -4.46
N ALA A 227 -7.52 20.71 -5.72
CA ALA A 227 -6.25 20.16 -6.15
C ALA A 227 -5.16 21.24 -6.14
N ALA A 228 -4.01 20.92 -5.54
CA ALA A 228 -2.76 21.64 -5.73
C ALA A 228 -1.63 20.60 -5.88
N VAL A 229 -0.96 20.71 -7.03
CA VAL A 229 0.35 20.18 -7.45
C VAL A 229 1.09 19.30 -6.45
N GLY A 230 1.34 18.03 -6.83
CA GLY A 230 2.37 17.18 -6.21
C GLY A 230 1.93 15.91 -5.50
N GLN A 231 0.77 15.31 -5.84
CA GLN A 231 0.47 13.95 -5.36
C GLN A 231 1.23 12.93 -6.21
N THR A 232 2.39 12.46 -5.73
CA THR A 232 2.98 11.22 -6.26
C THR A 232 2.01 10.09 -5.98
N ALA A 233 1.48 9.46 -7.04
CA ALA A 233 0.88 8.14 -6.95
C ALA A 233 1.82 7.24 -6.13
N GLY A 234 1.27 6.44 -5.21
CA GLY A 234 2.07 5.69 -4.23
C GLY A 234 3.29 5.02 -4.86
N LEU A 235 4.48 5.41 -4.41
CA LEU A 235 5.75 4.97 -4.96
C LEU A 235 6.09 3.59 -4.40
N ARG A 236 6.28 2.61 -5.28
CA ARG A 236 6.65 1.25 -4.91
C ARG A 236 8.16 1.10 -4.95
N VAL A 237 8.75 0.78 -3.80
CA VAL A 237 10.18 0.52 -3.72
C VAL A 237 10.51 -0.75 -4.51
N GLY A 238 11.57 -0.70 -5.32
CA GLY A 238 11.93 -1.77 -6.25
C GLY A 238 11.29 -1.67 -7.63
N GLN A 239 10.31 -0.77 -7.83
CA GLN A 239 9.66 -0.54 -9.13
C GLN A 239 9.74 0.92 -9.57
N ASP A 240 9.20 1.84 -8.76
CA ASP A 240 9.14 3.27 -9.08
C ASP A 240 10.40 4.00 -8.58
N GLY A 241 11.15 3.38 -7.67
CA GLY A 241 12.45 3.85 -7.19
C GLY A 241 13.02 2.98 -6.08
N ASN A 242 14.17 3.36 -5.52
CA ASN A 242 14.84 2.65 -4.43
C ASN A 242 15.43 3.59 -3.38
N TRP A 243 15.47 3.11 -2.14
CA TRP A 243 16.20 3.75 -1.05
C TRP A 243 17.71 3.71 -1.28
N GLU A 244 18.40 4.79 -0.94
CA GLU A 244 19.85 4.89 -0.89
C GLU A 244 20.26 5.56 0.43
N LEU A 245 21.22 4.96 1.14
CA LEU A 245 21.82 5.53 2.34
C LEU A 245 23.11 6.26 1.97
N LEU A 246 23.15 7.57 2.18
CA LEU A 246 24.29 8.40 1.75
C LEU A 246 25.49 8.34 2.71
N ASN A 247 25.27 7.97 3.98
CA ASN A 247 26.29 7.96 5.03
C ASN A 247 26.36 6.62 5.79
N PRO A 248 26.64 5.50 5.10
CA PRO A 248 26.58 4.17 5.70
C PRO A 248 27.56 3.98 6.88
N ALA A 249 28.73 4.63 6.86
CA ALA A 249 29.72 4.51 7.93
C ALA A 249 29.23 5.15 9.23
N GLU A 250 28.70 6.37 9.16
CA GLU A 250 28.15 7.14 10.28
C GLU A 250 26.86 6.51 10.79
N ALA A 251 25.98 6.08 9.88
CA ALA A 251 24.74 5.38 10.20
C ALA A 251 24.98 4.05 10.94
N THR A 252 26.09 3.36 10.65
CA THR A 252 26.46 2.14 11.39
C THR A 252 26.84 2.44 12.84
N ALA A 253 27.53 3.56 13.09
CA ALA A 253 27.93 3.98 14.43
C ALA A 253 26.76 4.59 15.21
N ASN A 254 25.88 5.31 14.53
CA ASN A 254 24.68 5.91 15.08
C ASN A 254 23.55 5.85 14.04
N PRO A 255 22.63 4.86 14.14
CA PRO A 255 21.52 4.71 13.21
C PRO A 255 20.65 5.97 13.08
N ASP A 256 20.53 6.75 14.14
CA ASP A 256 19.78 8.00 14.14
C ASP A 256 20.42 9.08 13.27
N SER A 257 21.69 8.94 12.88
CA SER A 257 22.35 9.87 11.95
C SER A 257 22.11 9.54 10.47
N SER A 258 21.32 8.51 10.17
CA SER A 258 21.10 8.02 8.80
C SER A 258 20.52 9.09 7.87
N LYS A 259 21.14 9.25 6.69
CA LYS A 259 20.73 10.15 5.62
C LYS A 259 20.21 9.34 4.44
N TRP A 260 18.91 9.03 4.51
CA TRP A 260 18.21 8.28 3.46
C TRP A 260 17.70 9.21 2.37
N VAL A 261 17.85 8.80 1.11
CA VAL A 261 17.20 9.41 -0.04
C VAL A 261 16.43 8.36 -0.82
N PHE A 262 15.45 8.78 -1.63
CA PHE A 262 14.72 7.90 -2.53
C PHE A 262 15.00 8.26 -3.99
N ASN A 263 15.71 7.39 -4.70
CA ASN A 263 16.05 7.56 -6.10
C ASN A 263 14.95 6.98 -6.98
N LEU A 264 14.39 7.78 -7.87
CA LEU A 264 13.33 7.34 -8.79
C LEU A 264 13.93 6.57 -9.97
N THR A 265 13.25 5.51 -10.41
CA THR A 265 13.64 4.73 -11.60
C THR A 265 13.59 5.59 -12.87
N ALA A 266 12.69 6.58 -12.90
CA ALA A 266 12.61 7.57 -13.98
C ALA A 266 13.74 8.62 -13.96
N GLY A 267 14.63 8.57 -12.97
CA GLY A 267 15.67 9.55 -12.72
C GLY A 267 15.24 10.63 -11.71
N GLY A 268 16.22 11.18 -10.99
CA GLY A 268 16.00 12.18 -9.93
C GLY A 268 15.71 11.57 -8.56
N ARG A 269 15.43 12.43 -7.59
CA ARG A 269 15.14 12.08 -6.19
C ARG A 269 13.81 12.66 -5.75
N VAL A 270 13.14 11.95 -4.84
CA VAL A 270 11.90 12.45 -4.22
C VAL A 270 12.18 13.68 -3.37
N LYS A 271 11.18 14.55 -3.30
CA LYS A 271 11.16 15.79 -2.50
C LYS A 271 9.76 16.02 -1.96
N GLY A 272 9.65 16.54 -0.74
CA GLY A 272 8.38 16.75 -0.06
C GLY A 272 7.74 15.45 0.45
N TRP A 273 6.42 15.50 0.71
CA TRP A 273 5.64 14.34 1.11
C TRP A 273 5.51 13.32 -0.03
N ALA A 274 5.77 12.06 0.29
CA ALA A 274 5.59 10.94 -0.62
C ALA A 274 5.02 9.73 0.11
N TYR A 275 4.11 9.02 -0.54
CA TYR A 275 3.54 7.78 -0.04
C TYR A 275 4.32 6.60 -0.60
N LEU A 276 5.02 5.85 0.24
CA LEU A 276 5.90 4.76 -0.18
C LEU A 276 5.36 3.42 0.30
N SER A 277 5.47 2.40 -0.55
CA SER A 277 5.11 1.02 -0.22
C SER A 277 6.31 0.09 -0.42
N TYR A 278 6.68 -0.64 0.63
CA TYR A 278 7.75 -1.63 0.58
C TYR A 278 7.67 -2.70 1.65
N THR A 279 8.42 -3.77 1.41
CA THR A 279 8.50 -4.93 2.29
C THR A 279 9.85 -4.97 2.99
N TYR A 280 9.81 -5.02 4.32
CA TYR A 280 10.98 -5.29 5.15
C TYR A 280 10.68 -6.48 6.05
N GLU A 281 11.56 -7.48 6.07
CA GLU A 281 11.43 -8.72 6.87
C GLU A 281 10.06 -9.41 6.75
N GLY A 282 9.47 -9.39 5.54
CA GLY A 282 8.18 -10.04 5.28
C GLY A 282 6.96 -9.22 5.70
N GLN A 283 7.14 -8.04 6.29
CA GLN A 283 6.08 -7.06 6.52
C GLN A 283 6.05 -6.08 5.37
N THR A 284 4.95 -6.04 4.61
CA THR A 284 4.69 -4.97 3.64
C THR A 284 3.96 -3.84 4.33
N LYS A 285 4.51 -2.64 4.25
CA LYS A 285 3.87 -1.43 4.78
C LYS A 285 3.81 -0.36 3.70
N SER A 286 2.75 0.43 3.75
CA SER A 286 2.59 1.62 2.92
C SER A 286 2.32 2.78 3.84
N GLU A 287 3.17 3.80 3.79
CA GLU A 287 3.05 4.95 4.69
C GLU A 287 3.62 6.22 4.06
N TRP A 288 3.28 7.37 4.63
CA TRP A 288 3.85 8.67 4.25
C TRP A 288 5.26 8.85 4.80
N TYR A 289 6.12 9.45 3.99
CA TYR A 289 7.46 9.90 4.34
C TYR A 289 7.61 11.33 3.82
N HIS A 290 8.53 12.09 4.42
CA HIS A 290 8.84 13.45 3.96
C HIS A 290 10.31 13.58 3.62
N PHE A 291 10.61 14.25 2.50
CA PHE A 291 11.97 14.51 2.02
C PHE A 291 12.21 16.02 1.98
N GLY A 292 13.31 16.46 2.59
CA GLY A 292 13.71 17.86 2.64
C GLY A 292 14.08 18.44 1.28
N ASP A 293 14.41 19.74 1.27
CA ASP A 293 14.85 20.43 0.05
C ASP A 293 16.15 19.87 -0.53
N ASP A 294 16.97 19.26 0.33
CA ASP A 294 18.21 18.54 0.04
C ASP A 294 17.97 17.08 -0.38
N ASN A 295 16.70 16.68 -0.56
CA ASN A 295 16.23 15.32 -0.87
C ASN A 295 16.48 14.29 0.24
N ILE A 296 16.97 14.69 1.40
CA ILE A 296 17.19 13.78 2.54
C ILE A 296 15.87 13.60 3.28
N MET A 297 15.53 12.36 3.59
CA MET A 297 14.34 11.99 4.34
C MET A 297 14.41 12.55 5.76
N ASN A 298 13.34 13.22 6.19
CA ASN A 298 13.21 13.72 7.56
C ASN A 298 12.83 12.60 8.55
N SER A 299 13.16 12.78 9.82
CA SER A 299 12.80 11.90 10.94
C SER A 299 12.58 12.72 12.21
N GLY A 300 11.86 12.16 13.19
CA GLY A 300 11.44 12.84 14.41
C GLY A 300 10.33 13.85 14.18
N TRP A 301 10.20 14.83 15.07
CA TRP A 301 9.28 15.94 14.90
C TRP A 301 9.58 16.72 13.62
N PHE A 302 8.54 16.99 12.84
CA PHE A 302 8.62 17.71 11.59
C PHE A 302 7.52 18.76 11.52
N LEU A 303 7.89 19.99 11.18
CA LEU A 303 6.97 21.11 11.03
C LEU A 303 6.77 21.41 9.55
N ASP A 304 5.57 21.15 9.03
CA ASP A 304 5.16 21.53 7.68
C ASP A 304 4.19 22.72 7.75
N GLY A 305 4.64 23.88 7.31
CA GLY A 305 3.94 25.15 7.53
C GLY A 305 3.74 25.42 9.02
N ASN A 306 2.51 25.28 9.49
CA ASN A 306 2.12 25.49 10.89
C ASN A 306 1.68 24.20 11.59
N THR A 307 1.82 23.05 10.93
CA THR A 307 1.33 21.76 11.43
C THR A 307 2.51 20.86 11.78
N TRP A 308 2.49 20.34 13.00
CA TRP A 308 3.48 19.36 13.45
C TRP A 308 3.08 17.95 13.08
N TYR A 309 4.07 17.15 12.71
CA TYR A 309 3.97 15.72 12.43
C TYR A 309 5.11 15.03 13.16
N TYR A 310 4.99 13.72 13.36
CA TYR A 310 6.11 12.90 13.83
C TYR A 310 6.44 11.84 12.80
N LEU A 311 7.70 11.77 12.42
CA LEU A 311 8.26 10.78 11.52
C LEU A 311 9.06 9.79 12.38
N SER A 312 8.75 8.50 12.25
CA SER A 312 9.27 7.43 13.10
C SER A 312 10.80 7.44 13.16
N MET A 313 11.34 7.35 14.36
CA MET A 313 12.77 7.14 14.58
C MET A 313 13.12 5.67 14.86
N ASN A 314 12.15 4.77 14.70
CA ASN A 314 12.36 3.35 14.94
C ASN A 314 13.12 2.70 13.77
N HIS A 315 14.22 2.03 14.07
CA HIS A 315 15.03 1.28 13.10
C HIS A 315 14.53 -0.15 12.91
N ASN A 316 13.23 -0.31 12.71
CA ASN A 316 12.55 -1.61 12.48
C ASN A 316 12.30 -1.89 10.98
N GLY A 317 13.05 -1.21 10.11
CA GLY A 317 12.87 -1.25 8.67
C GLY A 317 11.92 -0.21 8.09
N PHE A 318 11.20 0.55 8.92
CA PHE A 318 10.30 1.62 8.47
C PHE A 318 10.67 2.99 9.09
N PHE A 319 11.97 3.24 9.27
CA PHE A 319 12.49 4.52 9.75
C PHE A 319 12.01 5.67 8.85
N GLY A 320 11.53 6.75 9.46
CA GLY A 320 10.99 7.94 8.78
C GLY A 320 9.51 7.89 8.42
N GLU A 321 8.81 6.78 8.69
CA GLU A 321 7.38 6.69 8.40
C GLU A 321 6.56 7.64 9.27
N MET A 322 5.52 8.25 8.70
CA MET A 322 4.64 9.14 9.43
C MET A 322 3.86 8.37 10.51
N VAL A 323 4.02 8.77 11.76
CA VAL A 323 3.31 8.21 12.90
C VAL A 323 1.92 8.84 13.01
N LYS A 324 0.96 8.02 13.40
CA LYS A 324 -0.44 8.37 13.60
C LYS A 324 -0.93 7.81 14.94
N GLY A 325 -1.91 8.47 15.54
CA GLY A 325 -2.47 8.11 16.84
C GLY A 325 -1.63 8.62 18.01
N TRP A 326 -1.78 7.94 19.15
CA TRP A 326 -1.03 8.25 20.36
C TRP A 326 0.46 7.98 20.17
N HIS A 327 1.27 8.99 20.44
CA HIS A 327 2.72 8.92 20.38
C HIS A 327 3.29 9.31 21.74
N HIS A 328 4.09 8.42 22.34
CA HIS A 328 4.87 8.73 23.52
C HIS A 328 6.28 9.11 23.08
N ASP A 329 6.69 10.34 23.38
CA ASP A 329 8.02 10.82 23.02
C ASP A 329 8.99 10.53 24.17
N GLY A 330 10.07 9.80 23.87
CA GLY A 330 11.09 9.43 24.85
C GLY A 330 12.01 10.59 25.27
N GLN A 331 12.08 11.68 24.49
CA GLN A 331 12.95 12.82 24.81
C GLN A 331 12.40 13.67 25.96
N ASP A 332 11.07 13.81 26.04
CA ASP A 332 10.40 14.59 27.09
C ASP A 332 9.50 13.75 28.01
N GLY A 333 9.28 12.48 27.68
CA GLY A 333 8.47 11.54 28.43
C GLY A 333 6.96 11.77 28.34
N ARG A 334 6.47 12.56 27.38
CA ARG A 334 5.07 12.99 27.29
C ARG A 334 4.33 12.33 26.14
N TRP A 335 3.00 12.29 26.27
CA TRP A 335 2.10 11.81 25.24
C TRP A 335 1.65 12.93 24.31
N TYR A 336 1.50 12.59 23.05
CA TYR A 336 1.04 13.43 21.96
C TYR A 336 -0.01 12.66 21.19
N TYR A 337 -0.91 13.38 20.52
CA TYR A 337 -1.85 12.75 19.60
C TYR A 337 -1.65 13.30 18.19
N LEU A 338 -1.32 12.41 17.27
CA LEU A 338 -1.23 12.67 15.83
C LEU A 338 -2.51 12.17 15.20
N ASP A 339 -3.18 13.00 14.40
CA ASP A 339 -4.46 12.66 13.78
C ASP A 339 -4.37 11.33 13.03
N ALA A 340 -5.32 10.42 13.31
CA ALA A 340 -5.27 9.06 12.79
C ALA A 340 -5.38 8.98 11.25
N ASN A 341 -5.87 10.02 10.59
CA ASN A 341 -6.07 10.05 9.14
C ASN A 341 -4.89 10.70 8.42
N ASN A 342 -4.37 11.80 8.97
CA ASN A 342 -3.38 12.65 8.27
C ASN A 342 -2.08 12.90 9.04
N GLY A 343 -1.94 12.45 10.28
CA GLY A 343 -0.72 12.58 11.09
C GLY A 343 -0.50 13.96 11.73
N ALA A 344 -1.40 14.92 11.52
CA ALA A 344 -1.29 16.26 12.10
C ALA A 344 -1.42 16.21 13.63
N MET A 345 -0.50 16.85 14.35
CA MET A 345 -0.51 16.91 15.80
C MET A 345 -1.69 17.74 16.30
N HIS A 346 -2.45 17.17 17.23
CA HIS A 346 -3.52 17.86 17.92
C HIS A 346 -3.00 18.80 18.99
N THR A 347 -3.76 19.86 19.21
CA THR A 347 -3.63 20.79 20.34
C THR A 347 -5.03 21.08 20.88
N ASN A 348 -5.09 21.64 22.09
CA ASN A 348 -6.31 21.95 22.82
C ASN A 348 -7.16 20.70 23.13
N TRP A 349 -8.40 20.89 23.60
CA TRP A 349 -9.36 19.81 23.83
C TRP A 349 -9.64 19.03 22.54
N SER A 350 -9.45 17.72 22.60
CA SER A 350 -9.72 16.79 21.51
C SER A 350 -10.49 15.58 22.02
N LYS A 351 -11.53 15.17 21.28
CA LYS A 351 -12.27 13.94 21.57
C LYS A 351 -11.63 12.77 20.82
N ILE A 352 -11.02 11.83 21.54
CA ILE A 352 -10.24 10.72 20.99
C ILE A 352 -10.78 9.42 21.59
N GLY A 353 -11.21 8.48 20.75
CA GLY A 353 -11.71 7.18 21.23
C GLY A 353 -12.94 7.26 22.16
N GLY A 354 -13.70 8.36 22.12
CA GLY A 354 -14.89 8.57 22.97
C GLY A 354 -14.66 9.47 24.18
N GLU A 355 -13.41 9.60 24.62
CA GLU A 355 -12.98 10.41 25.78
C GLU A 355 -12.43 11.77 25.33
N TYR A 356 -12.42 12.75 26.24
CA TYR A 356 -11.83 14.07 25.98
C TYR A 356 -10.44 14.18 26.62
N TYR A 357 -9.48 14.67 25.86
CA TYR A 357 -8.10 14.89 26.29
C TYR A 357 -7.71 16.33 26.02
N PHE A 358 -6.89 16.91 26.90
CA PHE A 358 -6.36 18.25 26.70
C PHE A 358 -4.89 18.18 26.28
N LEU A 359 -4.62 18.58 25.04
CA LEU A 359 -3.29 18.65 24.46
C LEU A 359 -2.80 20.09 24.56
N ASN A 360 -1.59 20.32 25.04
CA ASN A 360 -1.14 21.66 25.39
C ASN A 360 -1.14 22.61 24.16
N PRO A 361 -1.96 23.67 24.11
CA PRO A 361 -2.07 24.52 22.92
C PRO A 361 -0.95 25.56 22.79
N THR A 362 -0.17 25.76 23.84
CA THR A 362 0.87 26.79 23.89
C THR A 362 2.05 26.30 24.70
N ALA A 363 3.27 26.51 24.22
CA ALA A 363 4.47 26.36 25.04
C ALA A 363 4.85 27.73 25.63
N PRO A 364 4.79 27.94 26.96
CA PRO A 364 5.13 29.23 27.59
C PRO A 364 6.57 29.68 27.33
N ALA A 365 7.47 28.71 27.11
CA ALA A 365 8.82 28.92 26.63
C ALA A 365 9.13 27.86 25.55
N GLN A 366 10.09 28.16 24.67
CA GLN A 366 10.55 27.23 23.64
C GLN A 366 11.14 25.98 24.30
N THR A 367 10.57 24.81 24.00
CA THR A 367 11.00 23.50 24.52
C THR A 367 11.74 22.66 23.49
N TRP A 368 11.62 22.99 22.20
CA TRP A 368 12.21 22.24 21.10
C TRP A 368 13.16 23.12 20.31
N PHE A 369 14.32 22.58 19.97
CA PHE A 369 15.39 23.28 19.26
C PHE A 369 15.79 22.51 18.02
N TYR A 370 15.80 23.18 16.86
CA TYR A 370 16.21 22.58 15.61
C TYR A 370 17.74 22.50 15.52
N ASP A 371 18.26 21.29 15.37
CA ASP A 371 19.66 21.00 15.13
C ASP A 371 19.90 20.90 13.63
N ASN A 372 20.58 21.91 13.07
CA ASN A 372 20.94 21.96 11.65
C ASN A 372 21.95 20.89 11.22
N ALA A 373 22.72 20.31 12.16
CA ALA A 373 23.71 19.28 11.82
C ALA A 373 23.02 17.94 11.56
N THR A 374 21.98 17.61 12.33
CA THR A 374 21.21 16.38 12.18
C THR A 374 19.89 16.56 11.43
N GLY A 375 19.44 17.80 11.24
CA GLY A 375 18.20 18.15 10.56
C GLY A 375 16.94 17.88 11.38
N ARG A 376 17.05 17.88 12.72
CA ARG A 376 16.02 17.37 13.64
C ARG A 376 15.71 18.32 14.78
N TRP A 377 14.51 18.18 15.33
CA TRP A 377 14.12 18.86 16.56
C TRP A 377 14.48 18.02 17.77
N ASN A 378 15.21 18.62 18.71
CA ASN A 378 15.60 18.02 19.97
C ASN A 378 14.90 18.73 21.13
N PHE A 379 14.46 17.97 22.13
CA PHE A 379 13.92 18.53 23.35
C PHE A 379 15.06 19.20 24.15
N GLY A 380 14.88 20.46 24.52
CA GLY A 380 15.73 21.12 25.50
C GLY A 380 15.15 20.92 26.88
N ASP A 381 15.97 20.49 27.84
CA ASP A 381 15.58 20.35 29.25
C ASP A 381 15.29 21.71 29.88
N VAL A 382 14.12 22.25 29.55
CA VAL A 382 13.58 23.49 30.07
C VAL A 382 12.35 23.15 30.90
N ASN A 383 12.18 23.86 32.02
CA ASN A 383 11.04 23.67 32.91
C ASN A 383 9.74 24.30 32.31
N SER A 384 9.34 23.84 31.13
CA SER A 384 8.18 24.32 30.37
C SER A 384 7.50 23.14 29.70
N ARG A 385 6.16 23.13 29.68
CA ARG A 385 5.38 22.08 29.02
C ARG A 385 5.45 22.25 27.49
N PRO A 386 5.86 21.22 26.74
CA PRO A 386 5.90 21.27 25.28
C PRO A 386 4.54 21.51 24.64
N LEU A 387 4.54 22.17 23.49
CA LEU A 387 3.37 22.30 22.62
C LEU A 387 2.86 20.92 22.21
N GLY A 388 1.55 20.67 22.27
CA GLY A 388 0.91 19.41 21.88
C GLY A 388 0.91 18.32 22.95
N SER A 389 1.73 18.45 24.00
CA SER A 389 1.82 17.42 25.04
C SER A 389 0.54 17.30 25.87
N MET A 390 0.11 16.08 26.13
CA MET A 390 -1.11 15.74 26.86
C MET A 390 -0.98 16.05 28.35
N TYR A 391 -2.06 16.55 28.95
CA TYR A 391 -2.22 16.64 30.40
C TYR A 391 -2.63 15.27 30.97
N GLN A 392 -1.99 14.85 32.07
CA GLN A 392 -2.20 13.54 32.68
C GLN A 392 -2.13 13.64 34.21
N ASN A 393 -3.17 13.18 34.90
CA ASN A 393 -3.29 13.21 36.36
C ASN A 393 -3.10 14.60 36.97
N GLU A 394 -3.71 15.63 36.36
CA GLU A 394 -3.49 17.03 36.72
C GLU A 394 -4.69 17.90 36.31
N THR A 395 -4.64 19.20 36.63
CA THR A 395 -5.69 20.16 36.24
C THR A 395 -5.21 20.96 35.03
N THR A 396 -6.06 21.05 34.00
CA THR A 396 -5.80 21.82 32.79
C THR A 396 -5.85 23.33 33.08
N PRO A 397 -5.22 24.20 32.26
CA PRO A 397 -5.20 25.64 32.50
C PRO A 397 -6.57 26.31 32.54
N ASP A 398 -7.59 25.69 31.92
CA ASP A 398 -8.99 26.10 31.93
C ASP A 398 -9.82 25.48 33.08
N GLY A 399 -9.17 24.75 34.00
CA GLY A 399 -9.74 24.35 35.28
C GLY A 399 -10.40 22.98 35.34
N TYR A 400 -10.27 22.15 34.31
CA TYR A 400 -10.82 20.78 34.32
C TYR A 400 -9.77 19.77 34.79
N HIS A 401 -10.22 18.74 35.50
CA HIS A 401 -9.34 17.67 35.95
C HIS A 401 -9.34 16.50 34.96
N VAL A 402 -8.14 16.00 34.65
CA VAL A 402 -7.93 14.80 33.82
C VAL A 402 -7.29 13.69 34.67
N ASN A 403 -7.72 12.45 34.45
CA ASN A 403 -7.27 11.30 35.23
C ASN A 403 -5.87 10.80 34.82
N GLU A 404 -5.46 9.65 35.37
CA GLU A 404 -4.18 8.98 35.06
C GLU A 404 -4.03 8.58 33.58
N SER A 405 -5.10 8.38 32.82
CA SER A 405 -4.98 8.18 31.37
C SER A 405 -4.99 9.48 30.57
N GLY A 406 -5.15 10.65 31.24
CA GLY A 406 -5.33 11.96 30.61
C GLY A 406 -6.76 12.25 30.14
N ALA A 407 -7.71 11.34 30.41
CA ALA A 407 -9.10 11.52 30.05
C ALA A 407 -9.79 12.45 31.05
N TRP A 408 -10.61 13.37 30.54
CA TRP A 408 -11.42 14.27 31.35
C TRP A 408 -12.41 13.50 32.23
N VAL A 409 -12.43 13.84 33.51
CA VAL A 409 -13.39 13.32 34.47
C VAL A 409 -14.44 14.40 34.74
N ARG A 410 -15.71 14.01 34.60
CA ARG A 410 -16.85 14.91 34.81
C ARG A 410 -17.14 15.18 36.29
#